data_AF-A0A2S7K3R6-F1
#
_entry.id   AF-A0A2S7K3R6-F1
#
_cell.length_a   1.000
_cell.length_b   1.000
_cell.length_c   1.000
_cell.angle_alpha   90.00
_cell.angle_beta   90.00
_cell.angle_gamma   90.00
#
_symmetry.space_group_name_H-M   'P 1'
#
loop_
_entity.id
_entity.type
_entity.pdbx_description
1 polymer ?
#
loop_
_entity_poly.entity_id
_entity_poly.type
_entity_poly.pdbx_seq_one_letter_code
_entity_poly.pdbx_strand_id
1 'polypeptide(L)' 'MKPNQTIKPFETPGQNEAEEMSRYGIKKVSIEYFYLGMYGYFNLKDAVAQAKRDLKTSVKTN' A
#
# COMPACT_ATOMS: atom_id res chain seq x y z
N MET A 1 3.25 -18.11 -21.35
CA MET A 1 2.44 -18.11 -20.11
C MET A 1 3.10 -17.14 -19.13
N LYS A 2 2.38 -16.13 -18.63
CA LYS A 2 2.92 -15.11 -17.71
C LYS A 2 2.82 -15.64 -16.27
N PRO A 3 3.80 -15.40 -15.37
CA PRO A 3 3.74 -15.91 -14.00
C PRO A 3 2.62 -15.22 -13.21
N ASN A 4 1.75 -16.05 -12.63
CA ASN A 4 0.66 -15.67 -11.75
C ASN A 4 1.24 -15.16 -10.42
N GLN A 5 1.11 -13.86 -10.15
CA GLN A 5 1.59 -13.24 -8.92
C GLN A 5 0.68 -13.68 -7.77
N THR A 6 1.04 -14.78 -7.11
CA THR A 6 0.38 -15.27 -5.90
C THR A 6 0.60 -14.24 -4.79
N ILE A 7 -0.47 -13.56 -4.39
CA ILE A 7 -0.46 -12.65 -3.26
C ILE A 7 -0.23 -13.50 -2.01
N LYS A 8 0.98 -13.46 -1.44
CA LYS A 8 1.28 -14.17 -0.20
C LYS A 8 0.46 -13.55 0.93
N PRO A 9 -0.19 -14.35 1.80
CA PRO A 9 -0.84 -13.83 2.99
C PRO A 9 0.20 -13.08 3.84
N PHE A 10 -0.20 -11.97 4.45
CA PHE A 10 0.60 -11.20 5.39
C PHE A 10 1.15 -12.14 6.47
N GLU A 11 2.41 -12.55 6.30
CA GLU A 11 3.10 -13.39 7.27
C GLU A 11 3.15 -12.58 8.56
N THR A 12 2.49 -13.12 9.60
CA THR A 12 2.59 -12.56 10.96
C THR A 12 4.08 -12.55 11.30
N PRO A 13 4.67 -11.42 11.72
CA PRO A 13 6.10 -11.33 11.95
C PRO A 13 6.50 -12.46 12.89
N GLY A 14 7.20 -13.45 12.35
CA GLY A 14 7.66 -14.59 13.12
C GLY A 14 8.52 -14.07 14.27
N GLN A 15 8.47 -14.73 15.42
CA GLN A 15 9.22 -14.34 16.63
C GLN A 15 10.70 -14.01 16.35
N ASN A 16 11.27 -14.57 15.27
CA ASN A 16 12.61 -14.30 14.76
C ASN A 16 12.83 -12.84 14.28
N GLU A 17 11.86 -12.19 13.63
CA GLU A 17 12.05 -10.82 13.11
C GLU A 17 12.21 -9.79 14.23
N ALA A 18 11.45 -9.95 15.32
CA ALA A 18 11.53 -9.05 16.47
C ALA A 18 12.86 -9.18 17.22
N GLU A 19 13.39 -10.41 17.33
CA GLU A 19 14.71 -10.65 17.89
C GLU A 19 15.83 -10.04 17.04
N GLU A 20 15.80 -10.25 15.72
CA GLU A 20 16.77 -9.66 14.80
C GLU A 20 16.72 -8.13 14.82
N MET A 21 15.52 -7.55 14.75
CA MET A 21 15.35 -6.11 14.86
C MET A 21 15.95 -5.55 16.16
N SER A 22 15.74 -6.25 17.28
CA SER A 22 16.27 -5.84 18.59
C SER A 22 17.80 -5.95 18.65
N ARG A 23 18.39 -7.01 18.09
CA ARG A 23 19.85 -7.22 18.04
C ARG A 23 20.58 -6.12 17.28
N TYR A 24 19.98 -5.61 16.21
CA TYR A 24 20.57 -4.58 15.36
C TYR A 24 20.04 -3.16 15.65
N GLY A 25 19.19 -2.98 16.66
CA GLY A 25 18.60 -1.68 17.00
C GLY A 25 17.65 -1.11 15.94
N ILE A 26 17.07 -1.97 15.10
CA ILE A 26 16.15 -1.61 14.02
C ILE A 26 14.77 -1.32 14.62
N LYS A 27 14.17 -0.19 14.22
CA LYS A 27 12.80 0.18 14.60
C LYS A 27 11.87 0.02 13.40
N LYS A 28 10.76 -0.69 13.58
CA LYS A 28 9.68 -0.78 12.59
C LYS A 28 8.79 0.45 12.72
N VAL A 29 8.66 1.21 11.65
CA VAL A 29 7.72 2.33 11.54
C VAL A 29 6.59 1.92 10.61
N SER A 30 5.34 2.09 11.07
CA SER A 30 4.18 1.87 10.21
C SER A 30 4.16 2.94 9.13
N ILE A 31 4.16 2.53 7.86
CA ILE A 31 3.97 3.45 6.73
C ILE A 31 2.47 3.48 6.43
N GLU A 32 1.89 4.67 6.41
CA GLU A 32 0.50 4.85 5.97
C GLU A 32 0.41 4.65 4.45
N TYR A 33 -0.42 3.68 4.03
CA TYR A 33 -0.76 3.46 2.63
C TYR A 33 -2.21 3.90 2.38
N PHE A 34 -2.42 4.71 1.35
CA PHE A 34 -3.74 5.19 0.95
C PHE A 34 -4.22 4.39 -0.27
N TYR A 35 -5.44 3.87 -0.23
CA TYR A 35 -5.99 3.12 -1.35
C TYR A 35 -7.15 3.88 -1.99
N LEU A 36 -7.15 3.97 -3.32
CA LEU A 36 -8.27 4.43 -4.13
C LEU A 36 -8.64 3.30 -5.11
N GLY A 37 -9.75 2.61 -4.83
CA GLY A 37 -10.13 1.41 -5.58
C GLY A 37 -9.06 0.32 -5.47
N MET A 38 -8.50 -0.10 -6.60
CA MET A 38 -7.43 -1.12 -6.66
C MET A 38 -6.02 -0.53 -6.64
N TYR A 39 -5.89 0.80 -6.57
CA TYR A 39 -4.60 1.50 -6.63
C TYR A 39 -4.15 1.95 -5.24
N GLY A 40 -2.90 1.63 -4.89
CA GLY A 40 -2.25 2.08 -3.66
C GLY A 40 -1.36 3.30 -3.89
N TYR A 41 -1.35 4.21 -2.92
CA TYR A 41 -0.59 5.46 -2.93
C TYR A 41 0.18 5.60 -1.61
N PHE A 42 1.41 6.06 -1.72
CA PHE A 42 2.26 6.37 -0.56
C PHE A 42 1.93 7.74 0.06
N ASN A 43 1.26 8.62 -0.70
CA ASN A 43 0.90 9.96 -0.25
C ASN A 43 -0.61 10.19 -0.37
N LEU A 44 -1.20 10.79 0.66
CA LEU A 44 -2.61 11.20 0.64
C LEU A 44 -2.90 12.18 -0.50
N LYS A 45 -1.96 13.11 -0.78
CA LYS A 45 -2.12 14.11 -1.85
C LYS A 45 -2.34 13.46 -3.21
N ASP A 46 -1.64 12.36 -3.49
CA ASP A 46 -1.74 11.66 -4.78
C ASP A 46 -3.06 10.89 -4.89
N ALA A 47 -3.46 10.20 -3.81
CA ALA A 47 -4.77 9.54 -3.74
C ALA A 47 -5.92 10.53 -3.94
N VAL A 48 -5.85 11.70 -3.28
CA VAL A 48 -6.85 12.77 -3.42
C VAL A 48 -6.83 13.39 -4.82
N ALA A 49 -5.65 13.59 -5.40
CA ALA A 49 -5.53 14.10 -6.77
C ALA A 49 -6.18 13.14 -7.77
N GLN A 50 -5.97 11.83 -7.62
CA GLN A 50 -6.61 10.84 -8.48
C GLN A 50 -8.13 10.82 -8.29
N ALA A 51 -8.62 10.83 -7.04
CA ALA A 51 -10.06 10.85 -6.75
C ALA A 51 -10.75 12.07 -7.40
N LYS A 52 -10.11 13.24 -7.36
CA LYS A 52 -10.63 14.45 -8.02
C LYS A 52 -10.65 14.33 -9.55
N ARG A 53 -9.66 13.66 -10.15
CA ARG A 53 -9.66 13.41 -11.60
C ARG A 53 -10.78 12.47 -11.99
N ASP A 54 -10.96 11.36 -11.26
CA ASP A 54 -12.00 10.37 -11.52
C ASP A 54 -13.40 10.99 -11.39
N LEU A 55 -13.61 11.84 -10.37
CA LEU A 55 -14.84 12.61 -10.23
C LEU A 55 -15.06 13.52 -11.46
N LYS A 56 -14.02 14.23 -11.91
CA LYS A 56 -14.12 15.15 -13.05
C LYS A 56 -14.33 14.43 -14.39
N THR A 57 -13.76 13.24 -14.59
CA THR A 57 -13.97 12.45 -15.80
C THR A 57 -15.38 11.85 -15.84
N SER A 58 -15.94 11.46 -14.69
CA SER A 58 -17.31 10.91 -14.61
C SER A 58 -18.40 11.92 -15.00
N VAL A 59 -18.17 13.22 -14.78
CA VAL A 59 -19.15 14.29 -15.06
C VAL A 59 -19.16 14.70 -16.54
N LYS A 60 -18.12 14.35 -17.33
CA LYS A 60 -17.97 14.83 -18.72
C LYS A 60 -18.60 13.91 -19.77
N THR A 61 -19.52 13.02 -19.39
CA THR A 61 -20.12 12.01 -20.30
C THR A 61 -21.65 12.09 -20.36
N ASN A 62 -22.22 13.30 -20.36
CA ASN A 62 -23.61 13.54 -20.76
C ASN A 62 -23.67 14.75 -21.69
#